data_AF-A0A920FNZ0-F1
#
_entry.id   AF-A0A920FNZ0-F1
#
_cell.length_a   1.000
_cell.length_b   1.000
_cell.length_c   1.000
_cell.angle_alpha   90.00
_cell.angle_beta   90.00
_cell.angle_gamma   90.00
#
_symmetry.space_group_name_H-M   'P 1'
#
loop_
_entity.id
_entity.type
_entity.pdbx_description
1 polymer ?
#
loop_
_entity_poly.entity_id
_entity_poly.type
_entity_poly.pdbx_seq_one_letter_code
_entity_poly.pdbx_strand_id
1 'polypeptide(L)'
;MNKIKKEIRLFRLLEKLKKRDLYNHLNNVNLLNEELEKTNQLLSKINNIIQENTEKTDNNILGATFKNKSKVINIMSKQKHIAENKKGFLLEQKNKTDLEIAKIFIQKDKIEKKVHNKKLEFGEFQDLKLEITNRNFKKN
;
A
#
# COMPACT_ATOMS: atom_id res chain seq x y z
N MET A 1 18.07 -31.48 -17.62
CA MET A 1 18.78 -30.19 -17.86
C MET A 1 17.86 -29.06 -18.36
N ASN A 2 17.01 -29.28 -19.39
CA ASN A 2 16.16 -28.21 -19.95
C ASN A 2 14.97 -27.82 -19.03
N LYS A 3 14.40 -28.77 -18.29
CA LYS A 3 13.27 -28.54 -17.36
C LYS A 3 13.64 -27.64 -16.17
N ILE A 4 14.73 -27.94 -15.46
CA ILE A 4 15.20 -27.15 -14.30
C ILE A 4 15.54 -25.70 -14.71
N LYS A 5 16.20 -25.51 -15.87
CA LYS A 5 16.47 -24.16 -16.42
C LYS A 5 15.18 -23.38 -16.73
N LYS A 6 14.14 -24.05 -17.26
CA LYS A 6 12.82 -23.43 -17.51
C LYS A 6 12.14 -23.03 -16.19
N GLU A 7 12.19 -23.88 -15.17
CA GLU A 7 11.62 -23.59 -13.84
C GLU A 7 12.32 -22.40 -13.17
N ILE A 8 13.65 -22.32 -13.21
CA ILE A 8 14.40 -21.15 -12.69
C ILE A 8 14.00 -19.86 -13.41
N ARG A 9 13.82 -19.90 -14.75
CA ARG A 9 13.34 -18.73 -15.52
C ARG A 9 11.92 -18.33 -15.11
N LEU A 10 11.03 -19.29 -14.91
CA LEU A 10 9.66 -19.04 -14.45
C LEU A 10 9.65 -18.37 -13.08
N PHE A 11 10.41 -18.88 -12.11
CA PHE A 11 10.45 -18.27 -10.78
C PHE A 11 11.06 -16.87 -10.78
N ARG A 12 12.08 -16.61 -11.61
CA ARG A 12 12.61 -15.24 -11.81
C ARG A 12 11.56 -14.30 -12.42
N LEU A 13 10.73 -14.79 -13.34
CA LEU A 13 9.64 -13.99 -13.89
C LEU A 13 8.60 -13.66 -12.81
N LEU A 14 8.22 -14.66 -12.00
CA LEU A 14 7.31 -14.46 -10.88
C LEU A 14 7.85 -13.45 -9.86
N GLU A 15 9.13 -13.50 -9.54
CA GLU A 15 9.80 -12.53 -8.66
C GLU A 15 9.69 -11.10 -9.23
N LYS A 16 9.97 -10.92 -10.53
CA LYS A 16 9.82 -9.62 -11.22
C LYS A 16 8.37 -9.11 -11.17
N LEU A 17 7.40 -9.98 -11.40
CA LEU A 17 5.97 -9.63 -11.32
C LEU A 17 5.60 -9.18 -9.90
N LYS A 18 6.02 -9.92 -8.86
CA LYS A 18 5.78 -9.53 -7.46
C LYS A 18 6.42 -8.20 -7.08
N LYS A 19 7.62 -7.91 -7.59
CA LYS A 19 8.26 -6.60 -7.40
C LYS A 19 7.44 -5.46 -8.03
N ARG A 20 6.92 -5.67 -9.23
CA ARG A 20 6.05 -4.70 -9.91
C ARG A 20 4.74 -4.50 -9.16
N ASP A 21 4.09 -5.58 -8.74
CA ASP A 21 2.85 -5.51 -7.96
C ASP A 21 3.07 -4.71 -6.68
N LEU A 22 4.15 -5.00 -5.94
CA LEU A 22 4.53 -4.26 -4.73
C LEU A 22 4.69 -2.75 -4.99
N TYR A 23 5.37 -2.38 -6.08
CA TYR A 23 5.54 -0.98 -6.47
C TYR A 23 4.19 -0.28 -6.70
N ASN A 24 3.26 -0.95 -7.39
CA ASN A 24 1.92 -0.40 -7.64
C ASN A 24 1.13 -0.20 -6.33
N HIS A 25 1.16 -1.17 -5.43
CA HIS A 25 0.47 -1.03 -4.14
C HIS A 25 1.09 0.07 -3.28
N LEU A 26 2.43 0.20 -3.26
CA LEU A 26 3.10 1.31 -2.56
C LEU A 26 2.70 2.68 -3.12
N ASN A 27 2.62 2.80 -4.45
CA ASN A 27 2.15 4.03 -5.08
C ASN A 27 0.71 4.35 -4.68
N ASN A 28 -0.18 3.35 -4.65
CA ASN A 28 -1.56 3.52 -4.20
C ASN A 28 -1.64 3.96 -2.73
N VAL A 29 -0.81 3.40 -1.84
CA VAL A 29 -0.72 3.84 -0.44
C VAL A 29 -0.28 5.29 -0.33
N ASN A 30 0.69 5.73 -1.15
CA ASN A 30 1.12 7.12 -1.17
C ASN A 30 -0.02 8.06 -1.56
N LEU A 31 -0.75 7.74 -2.63
CA LEU A 31 -1.93 8.51 -3.05
C LEU A 31 -3.00 8.56 -1.95
N LEU A 32 -3.26 7.44 -1.26
CA LEU A 32 -4.20 7.41 -0.14
C LEU A 32 -3.74 8.28 1.04
N ASN A 33 -2.43 8.28 1.36
CA ASN A 33 -1.88 9.11 2.42
C ASN A 33 -1.97 10.61 2.09
N GLU A 34 -1.67 11.01 0.85
CA GLU A 34 -1.86 12.39 0.40
C GLU A 34 -3.31 12.84 0.53
N GLU A 35 -4.25 11.97 0.16
CA GLU A 35 -5.67 12.30 0.21
C GLU A 35 -6.24 12.32 1.62
N LEU A 36 -5.70 11.48 2.50
CA LEU A 36 -5.94 11.56 3.95
C LEU A 36 -5.45 12.89 4.52
N GLU A 37 -4.25 13.33 4.12
CA GLU A 37 -3.67 14.58 4.60
C GLU A 37 -4.49 15.79 4.15
N LYS A 38 -4.88 15.85 2.88
CA LYS A 38 -5.80 16.88 2.38
C LYS A 38 -7.14 16.86 3.12
N THR A 39 -7.66 15.67 3.45
CA THR A 39 -8.90 15.53 4.21
C THR A 39 -8.75 16.02 5.66
N ASN A 40 -7.61 15.77 6.31
CA ASN A 40 -7.31 16.31 7.64
C ASN A 40 -7.23 17.84 7.63
N GLN A 41 -6.57 18.41 6.62
CA GLN A 41 -6.48 19.87 6.46
C GLN A 41 -7.85 20.50 6.24
N LEU A 42 -8.71 19.87 5.42
CA LEU A 42 -10.09 20.29 5.23
C LEU A 42 -10.88 20.27 6.55
N LEU A 43 -10.77 19.19 7.33
CA LEU A 43 -11.42 19.08 8.64
C LEU A 43 -10.94 20.16 9.60
N SER A 44 -9.64 20.45 9.63
CA SER A 44 -9.08 21.54 10.44
C SER A 44 -9.68 22.90 10.04
N LYS A 45 -9.73 23.21 8.74
CA LYS A 45 -10.36 24.44 8.24
C LYS A 45 -11.83 24.54 8.60
N ILE A 46 -12.59 23.45 8.46
CA ILE A 46 -14.01 23.40 8.84
C ILE A 46 -14.17 23.68 10.34
N ASN A 47 -13.35 23.05 11.19
CA ASN A 47 -13.38 23.27 12.63
C ASN A 47 -13.07 24.73 12.98
N ASN A 48 -12.06 25.34 12.35
CA ASN A 48 -11.73 26.75 12.56
C ASN A 48 -12.91 27.67 12.21
N ILE A 49 -13.56 27.46 11.06
CA ILE A 49 -14.75 28.24 10.65
C ILE A 49 -15.89 28.07 11.67
N ILE A 50 -16.15 26.84 12.14
CA ILE A 50 -17.16 26.60 13.17
C ILE A 50 -16.80 27.37 14.45
N GLN A 51 -15.55 27.31 14.89
CA GLN A 51 -15.09 27.97 16.10
C GLN A 51 -15.23 29.50 16.00
N GLU A 52 -14.72 30.11 14.93
CA GLU A 52 -14.82 31.55 14.67
C GLU A 52 -16.28 32.06 14.65
N ASN A 53 -17.20 31.23 14.15
CA ASN A 53 -18.63 31.57 14.11
C ASN A 53 -19.37 31.27 15.42
N THR A 54 -18.76 30.49 16.31
CA THR A 54 -19.31 30.15 17.64
C THR A 54 -18.80 31.13 18.72
N GLU A 55 -17.63 31.73 18.52
CA GLU A 55 -17.07 32.75 19.41
C GLU A 55 -18.01 33.96 19.55
N LYS A 56 -18.25 34.37 20.80
CA LYS A 56 -19.14 35.47 21.14
C LYS A 56 -18.50 36.78 20.68
N THR A 57 -19.07 37.38 19.64
CA THR A 57 -18.86 38.80 19.34
C THR A 57 -19.70 39.64 20.28
N ASP A 58 -19.14 40.74 20.79
CA ASP A 58 -19.76 41.68 21.73
C ASP A 58 -21.26 41.89 21.52
N ASN A 59 -21.99 41.96 22.64
CA ASN A 59 -23.46 41.91 22.79
C ASN A 59 -24.27 42.98 22.01
N ASN A 60 -23.65 43.82 21.18
CA ASN A 60 -24.29 44.91 20.45
C ASN A 60 -24.64 44.61 18.98
N ILE A 61 -24.36 43.40 18.47
CA ILE A 61 -24.59 43.08 17.04
C ILE A 61 -25.81 42.17 16.84
N LEU A 62 -26.95 42.83 16.64
CA LEU A 62 -28.17 42.48 15.88
C LEU A 62 -28.38 41.03 15.37
N GLY A 63 -29.59 40.49 15.61
CA GLY A 63 -30.00 39.11 15.30
C GLY A 63 -29.90 38.63 13.84
N ALA A 64 -29.67 39.51 12.86
CA ALA A 64 -29.35 39.11 11.48
C ALA A 64 -27.97 38.44 11.37
N THR A 65 -26.97 38.97 12.10
CA THR A 65 -25.62 38.41 12.16
C THR A 65 -25.62 37.04 12.84
N PHE A 66 -26.41 36.89 13.90
CA PHE A 66 -26.61 35.60 14.58
C PHE A 66 -27.25 34.53 13.69
N LYS A 67 -28.31 34.88 12.94
CA LYS A 67 -28.94 33.96 11.97
C LYS A 67 -27.96 33.51 10.88
N ASN A 68 -27.08 34.39 10.42
CA ASN A 68 -26.07 34.05 9.43
C ASN A 68 -24.97 33.14 10.01
N LYS A 69 -24.46 33.43 11.22
CA LYS A 69 -23.52 32.56 11.94
C LYS A 69 -24.07 31.15 12.15
N SER A 70 -25.32 31.03 12.60
CA SER A 70 -25.99 29.74 12.81
C SER A 70 -26.12 28.93 11.52
N LYS A 71 -26.46 29.57 10.39
CA LYS A 71 -26.50 28.92 9.08
C LYS A 71 -25.12 28.42 8.66
N VAL A 72 -24.08 29.22 8.83
CA VAL A 72 -22.68 28.84 8.52
C VAL A 72 -22.27 27.63 9.36
N ILE A 73 -22.51 27.66 10.68
CA ILE A 73 -22.21 26.52 11.57
C ILE A 73 -22.95 25.25 11.10
N ASN A 74 -24.24 25.34 10.77
CA ASN A 74 -25.00 24.18 10.32
C ASN A 74 -24.45 23.59 9.01
N ILE A 75 -24.14 24.44 8.02
CA ILE A 75 -23.54 24.00 6.75
C ILE A 75 -22.16 23.36 7.02
N MET A 76 -21.31 24.00 7.82
CA MET A 76 -19.97 23.50 8.13
C MET A 76 -20.02 22.19 8.91
N SER A 77 -20.95 22.02 9.85
CA SER A 77 -21.16 20.75 10.56
C SER A 77 -21.55 19.61 9.62
N LYS A 78 -22.39 19.88 8.61
CA LYS A 78 -22.69 18.88 7.57
C LYS A 78 -21.47 18.54 6.72
N GLN A 79 -20.69 19.55 6.31
CA GLN A 79 -19.46 19.34 5.56
C GLN A 79 -18.42 18.57 6.38
N LYS A 80 -18.33 18.82 7.69
CA LYS A 80 -17.48 18.08 8.62
C LYS A 80 -17.81 16.60 8.59
N HIS A 81 -19.09 16.25 8.74
CA HIS A 81 -19.55 14.87 8.70
C HIS A 81 -19.22 14.19 7.37
N ILE A 82 -19.36 14.89 6.24
CA ILE A 82 -18.99 14.35 4.92
C ILE A 82 -17.48 14.08 4.84
N ALA A 83 -16.66 15.02 5.33
CA ALA A 83 -15.21 14.87 5.35
C ALA A 83 -14.75 13.76 6.31
N GLU A 84 -15.39 13.59 7.46
CA GLU A 84 -15.15 12.49 8.41
C GLU A 84 -15.49 11.14 7.78
N ASN A 85 -16.62 11.03 7.08
CA ASN A 85 -16.98 9.82 6.32
C ASN A 85 -15.96 9.50 5.25
N LYS A 86 -15.53 10.51 4.47
CA LYS A 86 -14.47 10.33 3.46
C LYS A 86 -13.18 9.83 4.10
N LYS A 87 -12.78 10.42 5.24
CA LYS A 87 -11.60 9.99 5.99
C LYS A 87 -11.72 8.52 6.44
N GLY A 88 -12.87 8.13 6.97
CA GLY A 88 -13.15 6.74 7.37
C GLY A 88 -12.99 5.76 6.20
N PHE A 89 -13.59 6.09 5.05
CA PHE A 89 -13.44 5.30 3.82
C PHE A 89 -11.98 5.19 3.36
N LEU A 90 -11.23 6.30 3.33
CA LEU A 90 -9.82 6.30 2.93
C LEU A 90 -8.96 5.43 3.85
N LEU A 91 -9.20 5.45 5.16
CA LEU A 91 -8.52 4.58 6.12
C LEU A 91 -8.83 3.10 5.87
N GLU A 92 -10.09 2.77 5.55
CA GLU A 92 -10.46 1.39 5.20
C GLU A 92 -9.73 0.90 3.94
N GLN A 93 -9.65 1.74 2.91
CA GLN A 93 -8.91 1.41 1.67
C GLN A 93 -7.41 1.24 1.93
N LYS A 94 -6.84 2.09 2.79
CA LYS A 94 -5.44 1.97 3.20
C LYS A 94 -5.18 0.63 3.89
N ASN A 95 -6.00 0.26 4.87
CA ASN A 95 -5.87 -1.01 5.59
C ASN A 95 -5.97 -2.22 4.65
N LYS A 96 -6.88 -2.18 3.66
CA LYS A 96 -6.98 -3.23 2.62
C LYS A 96 -5.70 -3.33 1.80
N THR A 97 -5.16 -2.19 1.38
CA THR A 97 -3.92 -2.13 0.59
C THR A 97 -2.71 -2.62 1.39
N ASP A 98 -2.60 -2.24 2.66
CA ASP A 98 -1.53 -2.68 3.56
C ASP A 98 -1.56 -4.21 3.75
N LEU A 99 -2.75 -4.81 3.87
CA LEU A 99 -2.92 -6.26 3.93
C LEU A 99 -2.47 -6.96 2.64
N GLU A 100 -2.77 -6.37 1.47
CA GLU A 100 -2.30 -6.90 0.18
C GLU A 100 -0.78 -6.83 0.04
N ILE A 101 -0.18 -5.71 0.45
CA ILE A 101 1.28 -5.55 0.51
C ILE A 101 1.90 -6.64 1.38
N ALA A 102 1.36 -6.88 2.58
CA ALA A 102 1.85 -7.94 3.48
C ALA A 102 1.76 -9.33 2.82
N LYS A 103 0.65 -9.64 2.15
CA LYS A 103 0.49 -10.90 1.39
C LYS A 103 1.54 -11.02 0.28
N ILE A 104 1.82 -9.95 -0.45
CA ILE A 104 2.84 -9.92 -1.51
C ILE A 104 4.23 -10.17 -0.93
N PHE A 105 4.58 -9.56 0.21
CA PHE A 105 5.86 -9.81 0.89
C PHE A 105 6.03 -11.28 1.26
N ILE A 106 5.02 -11.91 1.87
CA ILE A 106 5.06 -13.33 2.22
C ILE A 106 5.23 -14.21 0.97
N GLN A 107 4.51 -13.88 -0.12
CA GLN A 107 4.63 -14.63 -1.37
C GLN A 107 6.01 -14.46 -2.02
N LYS A 108 6.58 -13.25 -1.99
CA LYS A 108 7.91 -12.95 -2.52
C LYS A 108 8.97 -13.76 -1.80
N ASP A 109 8.98 -13.78 -0.46
CA ASP A 109 9.92 -14.58 0.33
C ASP A 109 9.82 -16.09 0.01
N LYS A 110 8.60 -16.61 -0.13
CA LYS A 110 8.36 -17.99 -0.58
C LYS A 110 8.93 -18.27 -1.97
N ILE A 111 8.81 -17.33 -2.92
CA ILE A 111 9.36 -17.47 -4.27
C ILE A 111 10.89 -17.42 -4.23
N GLU A 112 11.47 -16.49 -3.49
CA GLU A 112 12.93 -16.36 -3.34
C GLU A 112 13.55 -17.63 -2.77
N LYS A 113 12.94 -18.22 -1.73
CA LYS A 113 13.33 -19.53 -1.19
C LYS A 113 13.26 -20.64 -2.23
N LYS A 114 12.19 -20.71 -3.03
CA LYS A 114 12.06 -21.70 -4.12
C LYS A 114 13.12 -21.50 -5.20
N VAL A 115 13.44 -20.26 -5.58
CA VAL A 115 14.52 -19.95 -6.53
C VAL A 115 15.86 -20.43 -6.00
N HIS A 116 16.14 -20.15 -4.72
CA HIS A 116 17.39 -20.55 -4.08
C HIS A 116 17.54 -22.07 -4.07
N ASN A 117 16.53 -22.80 -3.57
CA ASN A 117 16.55 -24.27 -3.54
C ASN A 117 16.72 -24.88 -4.94
N LYS A 118 16.01 -24.36 -5.95
CA LYS A 118 16.14 -24.86 -7.33
C LYS A 118 17.50 -24.58 -7.96
N LYS A 119 18.18 -23.50 -7.56
CA LYS A 119 19.56 -23.23 -7.99
C LYS A 119 20.54 -24.23 -7.35
N LEU A 120 20.36 -24.56 -6.07
CA LEU A 120 21.17 -25.57 -5.39
C LEU A 120 21.00 -26.95 -6.06
N GLU A 121 19.76 -27.41 -6.26
CA GLU A 121 19.47 -28.66 -6.98
C GLU A 121 20.13 -28.69 -8.37
N PHE A 122 20.14 -27.55 -9.08
CA PHE A 122 20.77 -27.45 -10.39
C PHE A 122 22.30 -27.57 -10.31
N GLY A 123 22.93 -26.96 -9.31
CA GLY A 123 24.37 -27.06 -9.05
C GLY A 123 24.79 -28.49 -8.72
N GLU A 124 24.13 -29.10 -7.74
CA GLU A 124 24.36 -30.50 -7.34
C GLU A 124 24.22 -31.46 -8.54
N PHE A 125 23.21 -31.24 -9.40
CA PHE A 125 23.03 -32.04 -10.61
C PHE A 125 24.16 -31.85 -11.63
N GLN A 126 24.76 -30.66 -11.73
CA GLN A 126 25.91 -30.43 -12.60
C GLN A 126 27.16 -31.12 -12.05
N ASP A 127 27.38 -31.07 -10.74
CA ASP A 127 28.53 -31.71 -10.08
C ASP A 127 28.46 -33.24 -10.19
N LEU A 128 27.29 -33.84 -9.94
CA LEU A 128 27.03 -35.27 -10.16
C LEU A 128 27.29 -35.70 -11.60
N LYS A 129 26.87 -34.88 -12.58
CA LYS A 129 27.13 -35.18 -14.00
C LYS A 129 28.63 -35.13 -14.31
N LEU A 130 29.36 -34.16 -13.74
CA LEU A 130 30.81 -34.04 -13.88
C LEU A 130 31.54 -35.23 -13.26
N GLU A 131 31.14 -35.67 -12.07
CA GLU A 131 31.70 -36.86 -11.42
C GLU A 131 31.50 -38.12 -12.27
N ILE A 132 30.29 -38.37 -12.77
CA ILE A 132 30.02 -39.52 -13.64
C ILE A 132 30.90 -39.47 -14.90
N THR A 133 31.01 -38.28 -15.51
CA THR A 133 31.85 -38.07 -16.70
C THR A 133 33.31 -38.38 -16.38
N ASN A 134 33.84 -37.84 -15.29
CA ASN A 134 35.23 -38.06 -14.85
C ASN A 134 35.51 -39.52 -14.47
N ARG A 135 34.55 -40.23 -13.86
CA ARG A 135 34.67 -41.67 -13.57
C ARG A 135 34.72 -42.52 -14.84
N ASN A 136 33.95 -42.15 -15.87
CA ASN A 136 33.97 -42.85 -17.16
C ASN A 136 35.29 -42.60 -17.91
N PHE A 137 35.87 -41.40 -17.81
CA PHE A 137 37.19 -41.12 -18.38
C PHE A 137 38.35 -41.83 -17.67
N LYS A 138 38.24 -42.14 -16.37
CA LYS A 138 39.28 -42.88 -15.61
C LYS A 138 39.24 -44.41 -15.82
N LYS A 139 38.22 -44.94 -16.51
CA LYS A 139 38.04 -46.38 -16.75
C LYS A 139 38.45 -46.83 -18.15
N ASN A 140 38.86 -45.90 -19.02
CA ASN A 140 39.47 -46.17 -20.33
C ASN A 140 40.96 -45.85 -20.27
#